data_AF-A0A381V1T9-F1
#
_entry.id   AF-A0A381V1T9-F1
#
_cell.length_a   1.000
_cell.length_b   1.000
_cell.length_c   1.000
_cell.angle_alpha   90.00
_cell.angle_beta   90.00
_cell.angle_gamma   90.00
#
_symmetry.space_group_name_H-M   'P 1'
#
loop_
_entity.id
_entity.type
_entity.pdbx_description
1 polymer ?
#
loop_
_entity_poly.entity_id
_entity_poly.type
_entity_poly.pdbx_seq_one_letter_code
_entity_poly.pdbx_strand_id
1 'polypeptide(L)'
;VKKSGATAALVKFPDPTIDLQQIKVEDPQSMIGEIAHEWRKQFDIPIIGITGSNGKTSTKELLFHVLSNKYDVHATEGNFNTSIGLPLTLFLLDKTNTISILEMGANQVG
;
A
#
# COMPACT_ATOMS: atom_id res chain seq x y z
N VAL A 1 3.57 -19.79 -3.02
CA VAL A 1 2.33 -19.08 -3.44
C VAL A 1 1.08 -19.89 -3.11
N LYS A 2 0.74 -20.99 -3.81
CA LYS A 2 -0.45 -21.81 -3.50
C LYS A 2 -0.44 -22.43 -2.08
N LYS A 3 0.71 -22.93 -1.63
CA LYS A 3 0.89 -23.47 -0.26
C LYS A 3 0.61 -22.46 0.86
N SER A 4 0.55 -21.17 0.54
CA SER A 4 0.27 -20.07 1.47
C SER A 4 -1.17 -19.54 1.34
N GLY A 5 -2.04 -20.21 0.57
CA GLY A 5 -3.46 -19.86 0.43
C GLY A 5 -3.78 -18.78 -0.60
N ALA A 6 -2.83 -18.40 -1.47
CA ALA A 6 -3.10 -17.42 -2.52
C ALA A 6 -4.06 -17.97 -3.59
N THR A 7 -5.02 -17.14 -4.02
CA THR A 7 -6.05 -17.50 -5.02
C THR A 7 -5.62 -17.22 -6.46
N ALA A 8 -4.78 -16.20 -6.68
CA ALA A 8 -4.28 -15.82 -7.99
C ALA A 8 -2.88 -15.19 -7.91
N ALA A 9 -2.21 -15.03 -9.05
CA ALA A 9 -0.93 -14.32 -9.20
C ALA A 9 -0.94 -13.37 -10.40
N LEU A 10 -0.41 -12.16 -10.23
CA LEU A 10 -0.05 -11.26 -11.33
C LEU A 10 1.28 -11.71 -11.91
N VAL A 11 1.34 -12.00 -13.21
CA VAL A 11 2.55 -12.53 -13.86
C VAL A 11 2.80 -11.85 -15.20
N LYS A 12 4.08 -11.64 -15.54
CA LYS A 12 4.47 -11.21 -16.90
C LYS A 12 4.44 -12.36 -17.90
N PHE A 13 4.92 -13.51 -17.45
CA PHE A 13 4.99 -14.74 -18.23
C PHE A 13 4.23 -15.83 -17.48
N PRO A 14 3.05 -16.25 -17.98
CA PRO A 14 2.32 -17.36 -17.39
C PRO A 14 3.09 -18.67 -17.48
N ASP A 15 3.07 -19.45 -16.40
CA ASP A 15 3.67 -20.78 -16.30
C ASP A 15 2.58 -21.86 -16.24
N PRO A 16 2.40 -22.68 -17.28
CA PRO A 16 1.35 -23.70 -17.32
C PRO A 16 1.55 -24.83 -16.30
N THR A 17 2.74 -24.95 -15.70
CA THR A 17 3.02 -25.95 -14.65
C THR A 17 2.50 -25.53 -13.28
N ILE A 18 2.15 -24.25 -13.11
CA ILE A 18 1.61 -23.70 -11.88
C ILE A 18 0.09 -23.78 -11.90
N ASP A 19 -0.45 -24.69 -11.08
CA ASP A 19 -1.89 -24.84 -10.84
C ASP A 19 -2.43 -23.74 -9.90
N LEU A 20 -2.38 -22.49 -10.36
CA LEU A 20 -2.90 -21.28 -9.72
C LEU A 20 -3.44 -20.36 -10.81
N GLN A 21 -4.51 -19.62 -10.55
CA GLN A 21 -4.99 -18.61 -11.51
C GLN A 21 -3.89 -17.56 -11.75
N GLN A 22 -3.51 -17.40 -13.01
CA GLN A 22 -2.49 -16.45 -13.42
C GLN A 22 -3.11 -15.35 -14.28
N ILE A 23 -2.94 -14.11 -13.83
CA ILE A 23 -3.40 -12.92 -14.54
C ILE A 23 -2.18 -12.33 -15.23
N LYS A 24 -2.15 -12.44 -16.56
CA LYS A 24 -1.05 -11.92 -17.37
C LYS A 24 -1.13 -10.39 -17.44
N VAL A 25 -0.04 -9.72 -17.09
CA VAL A 25 0.13 -8.26 -17.16
C VAL A 25 1.50 -7.89 -17.71
N GLU A 26 1.66 -6.71 -18.29
CA GLU A 26 2.94 -6.28 -18.88
C GLU A 26 4.03 -6.05 -17.81
N ASP A 27 3.65 -5.45 -16.68
CA ASP A 27 4.49 -5.24 -15.52
C ASP A 27 3.69 -5.42 -14.21
N PRO A 28 3.95 -6.50 -13.44
CA PRO A 28 3.30 -6.72 -12.15
C PRO A 28 3.53 -5.60 -11.12
N GLN A 29 4.65 -4.88 -11.18
CA GLN A 29 4.93 -3.78 -10.24
C GLN A 29 4.10 -2.54 -10.54
N SER A 30 3.94 -2.18 -11.81
CA SER A 30 3.00 -1.11 -12.19
C SER A 30 1.55 -1.51 -11.91
N MET A 31 1.16 -2.75 -12.22
CA MET A 31 -0.20 -3.25 -11.99
C MET A 31 -0.61 -3.23 -10.51
N ILE A 32 0.28 -3.60 -9.58
CA ILE A 32 -0.07 -3.55 -8.14
C ILE A 32 -0.35 -2.10 -7.68
N GLY A 33 0.36 -1.12 -8.25
CA GLY A 33 0.09 0.31 -8.01
C GLY A 33 -1.27 0.76 -8.54
N GLU A 34 -1.64 0.33 -9.75
CA GLU A 34 -2.97 0.61 -10.32
C GLU A 34 -4.10 -0.01 -9.50
N ILE A 35 -3.94 -1.26 -9.06
CA ILE A 35 -4.92 -1.93 -8.19
C ILE A 35 -5.05 -1.19 -6.85
N ALA A 36 -3.92 -0.74 -6.27
CA ALA A 36 -3.95 0.02 -5.02
C ALA A 36 -4.61 1.40 -5.18
N HIS A 37 -4.46 2.04 -6.33
CA HIS A 37 -5.18 3.28 -6.65
C HIS A 37 -6.69 3.07 -6.70
N GLU A 38 -7.16 2.03 -7.40
CA GLU A 38 -8.58 1.70 -7.44
C GLU A 38 -9.11 1.22 -6.08
N TRP A 39 -8.29 0.52 -5.28
CA TRP A 39 -8.62 0.17 -3.90
C TRP A 39 -8.83 1.42 -3.05
N ARG A 40 -7.87 2.36 -3.08
CA ARG A 40 -7.94 3.61 -2.34
C ARG A 40 -9.19 4.41 -2.69
N LYS A 41 -9.61 4.46 -3.95
CA LYS A 41 -10.81 5.19 -4.40
C LYS A 41 -12.11 4.73 -3.75
N GLN A 42 -12.16 3.52 -3.17
CA GLN A 42 -13.35 3.01 -2.48
C GLN A 42 -13.60 3.69 -1.12
N PHE A 43 -12.66 4.51 -0.65
CA PHE A 43 -12.70 5.13 0.67
C PHE A 43 -12.76 6.66 0.56
N ASP A 44 -13.73 7.27 1.21
CA ASP A 44 -13.84 8.73 1.32
C ASP A 44 -13.42 9.18 2.72
N ILE A 45 -12.12 9.07 2.99
CA ILE A 45 -11.50 9.50 4.25
C ILE A 45 -10.33 10.46 4.01
N PRO A 46 -10.00 11.35 4.96
CA PRO A 46 -8.84 12.21 4.87
C PRO A 46 -7.53 11.41 4.80
N ILE A 47 -6.59 11.89 3.97
CA ILE A 47 -5.25 11.31 3.83
C ILE A 47 -4.19 12.36 4.08
N ILE A 48 -3.20 12.01 4.89
CA ILE A 48 -2.02 12.82 5.15
C ILE A 48 -0.82 12.13 4.51
N GLY A 49 -0.29 12.72 3.44
CA GLY A 49 0.96 12.27 2.81
C GLY A 49 2.17 12.93 3.47
N ILE A 50 3.16 12.14 3.87
CA ILE A 50 4.41 12.60 4.48
C ILE A 50 5.57 12.24 3.56
N THR A 51 6.31 13.24 3.10
CA THR A 51 7.46 13.08 2.19
C THR A 51 8.68 13.84 2.73
N GLY A 52 9.79 13.78 1.99
CA GLY A 52 11.05 14.47 2.29
C GLY A 52 12.20 13.52 2.61
N SER A 53 13.42 14.02 2.58
CA SER A 53 14.61 13.20 2.82
C SER A 53 14.75 12.80 4.30
N ASN A 54 14.29 13.65 5.22
CA ASN A 54 14.41 13.47 6.68
C ASN A 54 13.08 13.72 7.40
N GLY A 55 12.96 13.20 8.63
CA GLY A 55 11.83 13.52 9.53
C GLY A 55 10.53 12.77 9.27
N LYS A 56 10.38 12.12 8.12
CA LYS A 56 9.17 11.38 7.71
C LYS A 56 8.60 10.48 8.81
N THR A 57 9.42 9.54 9.29
CA THR A 57 8.99 8.55 10.29
C THR A 57 8.65 9.22 11.62
N SER A 58 9.46 10.16 12.11
CA SER A 58 9.16 10.87 13.36
C SER A 58 7.88 11.71 13.27
N THR A 59 7.63 12.37 12.14
CA THR A 59 6.39 13.11 11.89
C THR A 59 5.18 12.18 11.81
N LYS A 60 5.33 11.03 11.15
CA LYS A 60 4.28 10.01 11.05
C LYS A 60 3.89 9.48 12.42
N GLU A 61 4.87 9.10 13.25
CA GLU A 61 4.63 8.60 14.61
C GLU A 61 3.96 9.68 15.48
N LEU A 62 4.43 10.94 15.40
CA LEU A 62 3.79 12.04 16.15
C LEU A 62 2.33 12.23 15.74
N LEU A 63 2.03 12.26 14.45
CA LEU A 63 0.67 12.40 13.95
C LEU A 63 -0.20 11.21 14.33
N PHE A 64 0.33 9.99 14.24
CA PHE A 64 -0.35 8.79 14.68
C PHE A 64 -0.72 8.89 16.17
N HIS A 65 0.23 9.21 17.04
CA HIS A 65 -0.03 9.35 18.47
C HIS A 65 -1.09 10.41 18.80
N VAL A 66 -1.09 11.54 18.12
CA VAL A 66 -2.05 12.63 18.36
C VAL A 66 -3.44 12.26 17.83
N LEU A 67 -3.53 11.69 16.63
CA LEU A 67 -4.80 11.42 15.96
C LEU A 67 -5.51 10.18 16.49
N SER A 68 -4.77 9.19 16.97
CA SER A 68 -5.32 7.93 17.53
C SER A 68 -6.17 8.13 18.79
N ASN A 69 -6.16 9.33 19.41
CA ASN A 69 -7.09 9.64 20.50
C ASN A 69 -8.54 9.81 20.03
N LYS A 70 -8.74 10.24 18.78
CA LYS A 70 -10.05 10.63 18.24
C LYS A 70 -10.47 9.85 17.00
N TYR A 71 -9.52 9.31 16.25
CA TYR A 71 -9.75 8.65 14.97
C TYR A 71 -9.19 7.23 14.99
N ASP A 72 -9.83 6.34 14.24
CA ASP A 72 -9.27 5.06 13.83
C ASP A 72 -8.24 5.31 12.72
N VAL A 73 -6.96 5.39 13.11
CA VAL A 73 -5.86 5.78 12.21
C VAL A 73 -5.29 4.55 11.52
N HIS A 74 -5.30 4.58 10.18
CA HIS A 74 -4.45 3.74 9.35
C HIS A 74 -3.13 4.47 9.06
N ALA A 75 -1.98 3.79 9.13
CA ALA A 75 -0.69 4.43 8.83
C ALA A 75 0.29 3.48 8.17
N THR A 76 1.25 4.01 7.41
CA THR A 76 2.38 3.23 6.89
C THR A 76 3.17 2.60 8.04
N GLU A 77 3.28 1.28 8.04
CA GLU A 77 4.07 0.52 9.01
C GLU A 77 5.52 0.32 8.52
N GLY A 78 6.46 0.23 9.46
CA GLY A 78 7.85 -0.10 9.17
C GLY A 78 8.48 0.74 8.04
N ASN A 79 9.07 0.05 7.06
CA ASN A 79 9.76 0.67 5.91
C ASN A 79 8.98 0.55 4.59
N PHE A 80 7.64 0.52 4.66
CA PHE A 80 6.78 0.38 3.46
C PHE A 80 6.53 1.70 2.71
N ASN A 81 7.54 2.56 2.61
CA ASN A 81 7.48 3.86 1.94
C ASN A 81 7.96 3.82 0.46
N THR A 82 8.10 2.63 -0.12
CA THR A 82 8.58 2.41 -1.51
C THR A 82 7.44 2.31 -2.51
N SER A 83 7.76 2.24 -3.82
CA SER A 83 6.78 2.04 -4.89
C SER A 83 5.97 0.74 -4.75
N ILE A 84 6.50 -0.27 -4.06
CA ILE A 84 5.78 -1.52 -3.74
C ILE A 84 5.16 -1.45 -2.34
N GLY A 85 5.86 -0.86 -1.37
CA GLY A 85 5.39 -0.77 0.01
C GLY A 85 4.11 0.06 0.16
N LEU A 86 4.00 1.14 -0.61
CA LEU A 86 2.84 2.02 -0.54
C LEU A 86 1.55 1.32 -1.02
N PRO A 87 1.53 0.61 -2.17
CA PRO A 87 0.41 -0.26 -2.54
C PRO A 87 0.01 -1.27 -1.46
N LEU A 88 1.00 -1.96 -0.87
CA LEU A 88 0.74 -2.95 0.19
C LEU A 88 0.13 -2.31 1.44
N THR A 89 0.58 -1.11 1.79
CA THR A 89 0.00 -0.32 2.88
C THR A 89 -1.46 0.01 2.55
N LEU A 90 -1.75 0.50 1.34
CA LEU A 90 -3.12 0.85 0.94
C LEU A 90 -4.09 -0.33 0.99
N PHE A 91 -3.62 -1.57 0.74
CA PHE A 91 -4.47 -2.76 0.85
C PHE A 91 -4.87 -3.12 2.29
N LEU A 92 -4.20 -2.55 3.30
CA LEU A 92 -4.60 -2.68 4.71
C LEU A 92 -5.69 -1.69 5.10
N LEU A 93 -6.06 -0.75 4.22
CA LEU A 93 -7.15 0.17 4.45
C LEU A 93 -8.49 -0.58 4.47
N ASP A 94 -9.27 -0.36 5.52
CA ASP A 94 -10.60 -0.92 5.70
C ASP A 94 -11.65 0.12 6.12
N LYS A 95 -12.89 -0.31 6.25
CA LYS A 95 -14.05 0.55 6.55
C LYS A 95 -14.07 1.07 7.99
N THR A 96 -13.27 0.52 8.88
CA THR A 96 -13.12 1.00 10.25
C THR A 96 -12.20 2.21 10.33
N ASN A 97 -11.26 2.35 9.39
CA ASN A 97 -10.36 3.49 9.36
C ASN A 97 -11.11 4.78 9.03
N THR A 98 -10.83 5.84 9.79
CA THR A 98 -11.45 7.16 9.62
C THR A 98 -10.47 8.23 9.17
N ILE A 99 -9.17 7.92 9.19
CA ILE A 99 -8.09 8.74 8.63
C ILE A 99 -6.91 7.84 8.23
N SER A 100 -6.13 8.25 7.23
CA SER A 100 -4.92 7.51 6.86
C SER A 100 -3.68 8.41 6.69
N ILE A 101 -2.54 7.94 7.20
CA ILE A 101 -1.24 8.63 7.20
C ILE A 101 -0.25 7.81 6.36
N LEU A 102 0.16 8.33 5.21
CA LEU A 102 1.00 7.62 4.27
C LEU A 102 2.40 8.21 4.25
N GLU A 103 3.41 7.41 4.59
CA GLU A 103 4.81 7.78 4.42
C GLU A 103 5.27 7.45 2.99
N MET A 104 5.77 8.45 2.27
CA MET A 104 6.18 8.35 0.88
C MET A 104 7.69 8.61 0.75
N GLY A 105 8.42 7.64 0.24
CA GLY A 105 9.85 7.77 -0.05
C GLY A 105 10.08 8.67 -1.26
N ALA A 106 11.01 9.60 -1.14
CA ALA A 106 11.45 10.50 -2.22
C ALA A 106 12.63 9.92 -3.04
N ASN A 107 12.77 8.58 -3.06
CA ASN A 107 13.99 7.93 -3.55
C ASN A 107 14.13 7.91 -5.09
N GLN A 108 13.09 8.28 -5.83
CA GLN A 108 13.12 8.40 -7.28
C GLN A 108 12.41 9.68 -7.71
N VAL A 109 13.02 10.41 -8.64
CA VAL A 109 12.33 11.48 -9.38
C VAL A 109 11.28 10.81 -10.26
N GLY A 110 10.04 11.27 -10.17
CA GLY A 110 8.91 10.74 -10.95
C GLY A 110 9.07 10.91 -12.45
#